data_AF-A0A8T5VQZ9-F1
#
_entry.id   AF-A0A8T5VQZ9-F1
#
_cell.length_a   1.000
_cell.length_b   1.000
_cell.length_c   1.000
_cell.angle_alpha   90.00
_cell.angle_beta   90.00
_cell.angle_gamma   90.00
#
_symmetry.space_group_name_H-M   'P 1'
#
loop_
_entity.id
_entity.type
_entity.pdbx_description
1 polymer ?
#
loop_
_entity_poly.entity_id
_entity_poly.type
_entity_poly.pdbx_seq_one_letter_code
_entity_poly.pdbx_strand_id
1 'polypeptide(L)'
;MVACELEQKDANAFPGVTLFTKRQAPGMKPTAVYLPPKHPTAATKFDVVIWLHGFYVKNHEFLFHSDPARLREQVRDSGKDVVLIAPFLGYEYAVGDTFAGNYSVSDLATANWGERYLEEILGALARFLGLSSTSIPQLQIGKLIIACHSGGGNGMRNLVGSLGKYQGKLTACWGFDCLYGANARPDDATFWYQWLSGQSGRALEIVYGPSTLPQSVKLDLIGRGLATTDGNQTQPQRPALKNLSVSLGHYDLFPAFGQMVRVNDLDPAFVDRFMIPQVADQPRHKPAPQRGEFLQHAISNVRSAFPFPKDIHYMIARGGFFSRLSKL
;
A
#
# COMPACT_ATOMS: atom_id res chain seq x y z
N MET A 1 -13.08 23.86 19.87
CA MET A 1 -12.03 22.93 19.40
C MET A 1 -11.48 23.44 18.07
N VAL A 2 -10.19 23.30 17.82
CA VAL A 2 -9.57 23.72 16.55
C VAL A 2 -9.83 22.64 15.50
N ALA A 3 -10.50 22.99 14.40
CA ALA A 3 -10.79 22.08 13.29
C ALA A 3 -9.64 22.10 12.25
N CYS A 4 -9.51 21.02 11.47
CA CYS A 4 -8.61 21.02 10.32
C CYS A 4 -8.98 22.11 9.31
N GLU A 5 -8.03 22.72 8.62
CA GLU A 5 -8.31 23.65 7.51
C GLU A 5 -7.43 23.28 6.32
N LEU A 6 -8.03 23.24 5.14
CA LEU A 6 -7.34 23.00 3.89
C LEU A 6 -7.18 24.32 3.14
N GLU A 7 -6.02 24.48 2.50
CA GLU A 7 -5.78 25.55 1.54
C GLU A 7 -5.41 24.97 0.19
N GLN A 8 -5.88 25.62 -0.88
CA GLN A 8 -5.49 25.25 -2.23
C GLN A 8 -4.12 25.84 -2.56
N LYS A 9 -3.26 25.01 -3.14
CA LYS A 9 -2.02 25.43 -3.81
C LYS A 9 -2.03 24.95 -5.25
N ASP A 10 -1.08 25.43 -6.04
CA ASP A 10 -0.90 25.07 -7.46
C ASP A 10 -2.11 25.37 -8.35
N ALA A 11 -2.95 26.33 -7.96
CA ALA A 11 -4.04 26.81 -8.80
C ALA A 11 -3.47 27.23 -10.17
N ASN A 12 -4.03 26.69 -11.25
CA ASN A 12 -3.58 26.87 -12.63
C ASN A 12 -2.20 26.26 -12.99
N ALA A 13 -1.43 25.76 -12.03
CA ALA A 13 -0.14 25.10 -12.26
C ALA A 13 -0.27 23.58 -12.45
N PHE A 14 -1.32 22.97 -11.88
CA PHE A 14 -1.60 21.54 -12.03
C PHE A 14 -3.10 21.28 -12.22
N PRO A 15 -3.54 20.44 -13.19
CA PRO A 15 -4.95 20.14 -13.39
C PRO A 15 -5.60 19.49 -12.17
N GLY A 16 -6.80 19.96 -11.79
CA GLY A 16 -7.54 19.52 -10.61
C GLY A 16 -7.33 20.45 -9.43
N VAL A 17 -7.69 20.00 -8.23
CA VAL A 17 -7.54 20.78 -7.00
C VAL A 17 -6.52 20.07 -6.10
N THR A 18 -5.42 20.76 -5.82
CA THR A 18 -4.40 20.29 -4.86
C THR A 18 -4.54 21.08 -3.57
N LEU A 19 -4.81 20.38 -2.48
CA LEU A 19 -5.03 20.96 -1.16
C LEU A 19 -3.97 20.46 -0.18
N PHE A 20 -3.64 21.32 0.78
CA PHE A 20 -2.75 20.98 1.89
C PHE A 20 -3.37 21.46 3.20
N THR A 21 -3.08 20.77 4.29
CA THR A 21 -3.49 21.22 5.63
C THR A 21 -2.77 22.51 6.00
N LYS A 22 -3.52 23.60 6.08
CA LYS A 22 -3.08 24.88 6.63
C LYS A 22 -3.08 24.86 8.16
N ARG A 23 -4.05 24.16 8.75
CA ARG A 23 -4.23 24.00 10.20
C ARG A 23 -4.70 22.59 10.51
N GLN A 24 -4.23 22.03 11.61
CA GLN A 24 -4.56 20.66 12.05
C GLN A 24 -5.42 20.69 13.31
N ALA A 25 -6.39 19.80 13.39
CA ALA A 25 -7.01 19.44 14.65
C ALA A 25 -6.02 18.62 15.52
N PRO A 26 -6.18 18.62 16.86
CA PRO A 26 -5.32 17.84 17.74
C PRO A 26 -5.23 16.36 17.34
N GLY A 27 -4.01 15.82 17.28
CA GLY A 27 -3.78 14.42 16.92
C GLY A 27 -3.86 14.09 15.42
N MET A 28 -4.10 15.08 14.56
CA MET A 28 -4.09 14.91 13.10
C MET A 28 -2.69 15.07 12.52
N LYS A 29 -2.45 14.43 11.37
CA LYS A 29 -1.20 14.56 10.62
C LYS A 29 -1.31 15.68 9.57
N PRO A 30 -0.25 16.45 9.28
CA PRO A 30 -0.21 17.29 8.08
C PRO A 30 -0.58 16.43 6.87
N THR A 31 -1.46 16.91 5.99
CA THR A 31 -2.07 16.07 4.94
C THR A 31 -2.10 16.81 3.62
N ALA A 32 -1.84 16.08 2.54
CA ALA A 32 -2.10 16.52 1.18
C ALA A 32 -3.37 15.83 0.66
N VAL A 33 -4.24 16.58 -0.02
CA VAL A 33 -5.48 16.08 -0.61
C VAL A 33 -5.55 16.50 -2.07
N TYR A 34 -5.90 15.58 -2.97
CA TYR A 34 -6.03 15.86 -4.40
C TYR A 34 -7.40 15.42 -4.91
N LEU A 35 -8.08 16.34 -5.60
CA LEU A 35 -9.31 16.08 -6.34
C LEU A 35 -9.00 16.17 -7.84
N PRO A 36 -9.30 15.13 -8.64
CA PRO A 36 -9.02 15.12 -10.07
C PRO A 36 -9.88 16.16 -10.81
N PRO A 37 -9.49 16.59 -12.04
CA PRO A 37 -10.20 17.62 -12.79
C PRO A 37 -11.68 17.31 -13.05
N LYS A 38 -12.03 16.03 -13.11
CA LYS A 38 -13.40 15.54 -13.35
C LYS A 38 -14.26 15.51 -12.09
N HIS A 39 -13.71 15.85 -10.93
CA HIS A 39 -14.42 15.73 -9.66
C HIS A 39 -15.62 16.69 -9.60
N PRO A 40 -16.85 16.20 -9.41
CA PRO A 40 -18.03 17.06 -9.36
C PRO A 40 -18.03 17.92 -8.09
N THR A 41 -18.14 19.23 -8.24
CA THR A 41 -18.19 20.17 -7.11
C THR A 41 -19.44 20.01 -6.24
N ALA A 42 -20.50 19.39 -6.76
CA ALA A 42 -21.74 19.10 -6.05
C ALA A 42 -21.82 17.68 -5.47
N ALA A 43 -20.78 16.85 -5.65
CA ALA A 43 -20.82 15.47 -5.15
C ALA A 43 -20.76 15.45 -3.61
N THR A 44 -21.65 14.67 -3.02
CA THR A 44 -21.73 14.45 -1.56
C THR A 44 -21.21 13.08 -1.15
N LYS A 45 -20.74 12.29 -2.12
CA LYS A 45 -20.22 10.94 -1.91
C LYS A 45 -18.95 10.73 -2.74
N PHE A 46 -17.86 10.37 -2.08
CA PHE A 46 -16.53 10.25 -2.68
C PHE A 46 -15.99 8.83 -2.57
N ASP A 47 -15.38 8.34 -3.64
CA ASP A 47 -14.46 7.23 -3.55
C ASP A 47 -13.09 7.78 -3.12
N VAL A 48 -12.51 7.18 -2.10
CA VAL A 48 -11.33 7.70 -1.40
C VAL A 48 -10.20 6.69 -1.47
N VAL A 49 -9.02 7.17 -1.83
CA VAL A 49 -7.76 6.45 -1.66
C VAL A 49 -6.91 7.17 -0.62
N ILE A 50 -6.55 6.48 0.46
CA ILE A 50 -5.53 6.95 1.41
C ILE A 50 -4.18 6.43 0.95
N TRP A 51 -3.16 7.29 0.83
CA TRP A 51 -1.78 6.90 0.55
C TRP A 51 -0.89 7.07 1.79
N LEU A 52 -0.25 5.98 2.21
CA LEU A 52 0.69 5.96 3.33
C LEU A 52 2.13 5.79 2.81
N HIS A 53 2.95 6.82 3.00
CA HIS A 53 4.32 6.85 2.49
C HIS A 53 5.33 6.20 3.45
N GLY A 54 6.54 5.93 2.93
CA GLY A 54 7.68 5.47 3.72
C GLY A 54 8.67 6.57 4.06
N PHE A 55 9.95 6.23 4.08
CA PHE A 55 11.02 7.16 4.47
C PHE A 55 11.29 8.20 3.37
N TYR A 56 12.16 9.16 3.67
CA TYR A 56 12.64 10.22 2.76
C TYR A 56 11.61 11.25 2.26
N VAL A 57 10.37 11.19 2.73
CA VAL A 57 9.36 12.22 2.48
C VAL A 57 9.59 13.38 3.44
N LYS A 58 9.83 14.58 2.93
CA LYS A 58 10.24 15.72 3.77
C LYS A 58 9.09 16.39 4.51
N ASN A 59 7.91 16.44 3.89
CA ASN A 59 6.69 17.03 4.42
C ASN A 59 5.49 16.64 3.54
N HIS A 60 4.29 17.09 3.91
CA HIS A 60 3.06 16.83 3.15
C HIS A 60 3.04 17.47 1.74
N GLU A 61 3.71 18.60 1.50
CA GLU A 61 3.82 19.19 0.16
C GLU A 61 4.70 18.33 -0.77
N PHE A 62 5.80 17.80 -0.22
CA PHE A 62 6.71 16.91 -0.92
C PHE A 62 5.99 15.70 -1.53
N LEU A 63 4.97 15.15 -0.86
CA LEU A 63 4.18 14.00 -1.35
C LEU A 63 3.60 14.19 -2.75
N PHE A 64 3.21 15.43 -3.09
CA PHE A 64 2.57 15.74 -4.37
C PHE A 64 3.46 16.53 -5.33
N HIS A 65 4.54 17.13 -4.83
CA HIS A 65 5.46 17.92 -5.65
C HIS A 65 6.69 17.14 -6.12
N SER A 66 7.23 16.28 -5.26
CA SER A 66 8.60 15.77 -5.43
C SER A 66 8.76 14.29 -5.09
N ASP A 67 7.76 13.65 -4.50
CA ASP A 67 7.82 12.23 -4.19
C ASP A 67 7.94 11.40 -5.48
N PRO A 68 8.92 10.48 -5.57
CA PRO A 68 9.12 9.68 -6.78
C PRO A 68 7.93 8.82 -7.19
N ALA A 69 7.00 8.54 -6.27
CA ALA A 69 5.75 7.86 -6.59
C ALA A 69 4.87 8.72 -7.52
N ARG A 70 4.89 10.06 -7.46
CA ARG A 70 4.09 10.94 -8.35
C ARG A 70 2.57 10.70 -8.28
N LEU A 71 2.04 10.71 -7.05
CA LEU A 71 0.70 10.20 -6.76
C LEU A 71 -0.43 10.96 -7.45
N ARG A 72 -0.43 12.29 -7.38
CA ARG A 72 -1.49 13.11 -7.97
C ARG A 72 -1.48 13.05 -9.50
N GLU A 73 -0.31 12.92 -10.12
CA GLU A 73 -0.20 12.68 -11.56
C GLU A 73 -0.78 11.34 -11.95
N GLN A 74 -0.53 10.28 -11.18
CA GLN A 74 -1.13 8.98 -11.46
C GLN A 74 -2.66 9.01 -11.33
N VAL A 75 -3.22 9.69 -10.33
CA VAL A 75 -4.68 9.85 -10.19
C VAL A 75 -5.23 10.63 -11.38
N ARG A 76 -4.62 11.77 -11.74
CA ARG A 76 -5.01 12.56 -12.92
C ARG A 76 -4.98 11.70 -14.19
N ASP A 77 -3.88 10.99 -14.43
CA ASP A 77 -3.63 10.24 -15.66
C ASP A 77 -4.51 8.98 -15.74
N SER A 78 -4.97 8.44 -14.61
CA SER A 78 -5.93 7.32 -14.58
C SER A 78 -7.32 7.72 -15.08
N GLY A 79 -7.64 9.02 -15.05
CA GLY A 79 -8.94 9.56 -15.43
C GLY A 79 -10.10 9.16 -14.51
N LYS A 80 -9.82 8.51 -13.37
CA LYS A 80 -10.82 8.11 -12.37
C LYS A 80 -11.20 9.26 -11.45
N ASP A 81 -12.43 9.25 -10.98
CA ASP A 81 -12.93 10.19 -9.99
C ASP A 81 -12.73 9.65 -8.57
N VAL A 82 -11.54 9.90 -8.00
CA VAL A 82 -11.14 9.43 -6.68
C VAL A 82 -10.45 10.57 -5.93
N VAL A 83 -10.87 10.80 -4.70
CA VAL A 83 -10.19 11.73 -3.79
C VAL A 83 -8.98 11.03 -3.18
N LEU A 84 -7.79 11.56 -3.47
CA LEU A 84 -6.53 11.06 -2.90
C LEU A 84 -6.21 11.83 -1.63
N ILE A 85 -6.00 11.12 -0.52
CA ILE A 85 -5.65 11.68 0.79
C ILE A 85 -4.31 11.08 1.23
N ALA A 86 -3.31 11.91 1.52
CA ALA A 86 -1.97 11.45 1.89
C ALA A 86 -1.48 12.14 3.17
N PRO A 87 -1.61 11.50 4.36
CA PRO A 87 -1.01 12.01 5.59
C PRO A 87 0.52 11.95 5.55
N PHE A 88 1.16 12.97 6.10
CA PHE A 88 2.59 13.00 6.37
C PHE A 88 2.89 12.29 7.70
N LEU A 89 3.59 11.17 7.60
CA LEU A 89 3.89 10.23 8.69
C LEU A 89 5.22 10.52 9.39
N GLY A 90 5.86 11.64 9.06
CA GLY A 90 7.19 12.04 9.55
C GLY A 90 8.30 11.78 8.53
N TYR A 91 9.50 12.30 8.80
CA TYR A 91 10.66 12.18 7.94
C TYR A 91 11.69 11.28 8.60
N GLU A 92 12.16 10.27 7.86
CA GLU A 92 13.25 9.38 8.29
C GLU A 92 14.22 9.17 7.12
N TYR A 93 15.51 9.07 7.43
CA TYR A 93 16.59 8.98 6.45
C TYR A 93 17.78 8.18 7.01
N ALA A 94 18.56 7.56 6.13
CA ALA A 94 19.74 6.79 6.53
C ALA A 94 20.90 7.72 6.97
N VAL A 95 21.58 7.30 8.04
CA VAL A 95 22.83 7.88 8.55
C VAL A 95 23.79 6.71 8.82
N GLY A 96 24.64 6.42 7.84
CA GLY A 96 25.46 5.19 7.84
C GLY A 96 24.55 3.96 7.81
N ASP A 97 24.74 3.04 8.75
CA ASP A 97 23.95 1.81 8.89
C ASP A 97 22.69 1.96 9.77
N THR A 98 22.39 3.18 10.22
CA THR A 98 21.22 3.47 11.07
C THR A 98 20.27 4.45 10.39
N PHE A 99 19.08 4.63 10.97
CA PHE A 99 18.12 5.64 10.51
C PHE A 99 17.95 6.73 11.57
N ALA A 100 17.75 7.95 11.10
CA ALA A 100 17.45 9.12 11.93
C ALA A 100 16.19 9.80 11.43
N GLY A 101 15.39 10.36 12.34
CA GLY A 101 14.15 11.03 11.98
C GLY A 101 13.06 10.93 13.03
N ASN A 102 11.85 11.23 12.60
CA ASN A 102 10.64 11.20 13.44
C ASN A 102 9.47 10.49 12.75
N TYR A 103 9.74 9.66 11.74
CA TYR A 103 8.71 8.84 11.12
C TYR A 103 8.07 7.93 12.17
N SER A 104 6.74 7.95 12.24
CA SER A 104 6.00 7.05 13.10
C SER A 104 4.58 6.83 12.61
N VAL A 105 4.15 5.58 12.68
CA VAL A 105 2.80 5.12 12.38
C VAL A 105 2.09 4.55 13.60
N SER A 106 2.65 4.71 14.81
CA SER A 106 2.06 4.18 16.05
C SER A 106 0.65 4.71 16.30
N ASP A 107 0.44 6.00 16.02
CA ASP A 107 -0.85 6.67 16.28
C ASP A 107 -1.98 6.05 15.47
N LEU A 108 -1.69 5.53 14.26
CA LEU A 108 -2.66 4.89 13.37
C LEU A 108 -3.26 3.61 13.99
N ALA A 109 -2.57 3.00 14.97
CA ALA A 109 -3.06 1.83 15.70
C ALA A 109 -4.00 2.20 16.85
N THR A 110 -4.08 3.49 17.21
CA THR A 110 -4.96 3.95 18.28
C THR A 110 -6.41 3.72 17.86
N ALA A 111 -7.23 3.22 18.78
CA ALA A 111 -8.64 2.94 18.53
C ALA A 111 -9.34 4.14 17.89
N ASN A 112 -10.07 3.87 16.81
CA ASN A 112 -10.82 4.85 16.00
C ASN A 112 -9.98 6.02 15.46
N TRP A 113 -8.65 5.90 15.38
CA TRP A 113 -7.81 6.94 14.79
C TRP A 113 -8.19 7.20 13.34
N GLY A 114 -8.31 6.15 12.52
CA GLY A 114 -8.73 6.25 11.12
C GLY A 114 -10.11 6.88 10.95
N GLU A 115 -11.05 6.56 11.84
CA GLU A 115 -12.37 7.20 11.86
C GLU A 115 -12.28 8.71 12.07
N ARG A 116 -11.65 9.14 13.17
CA ARG A 116 -11.50 10.56 13.51
C ARG A 116 -10.73 11.32 12.43
N TYR A 117 -9.68 10.71 11.89
CA TYR A 117 -8.88 11.28 10.82
C TYR A 117 -9.70 11.55 9.56
N LEU A 118 -10.48 10.56 9.11
CA LEU A 118 -11.35 10.73 7.94
C LEU A 118 -12.43 11.77 8.19
N GLU A 119 -13.03 11.82 9.37
CA GLU A 119 -14.03 12.85 9.71
C GLU A 119 -13.47 14.27 9.64
N GLU A 120 -12.26 14.50 10.18
CA GLU A 120 -11.62 15.81 10.14
C GLU A 120 -11.27 16.24 8.71
N ILE A 121 -10.73 15.32 7.90
CA ILE A 121 -10.38 15.64 6.51
C ILE A 121 -11.64 15.88 5.66
N LEU A 122 -12.68 15.04 5.81
CA LEU A 122 -13.95 15.24 5.11
C LEU A 122 -14.65 16.53 5.56
N GLY A 123 -14.61 16.86 6.85
CA GLY A 123 -15.15 18.11 7.37
C GLY A 123 -14.40 19.35 6.87
N ALA A 124 -13.08 19.24 6.69
CA ALA A 124 -12.27 20.30 6.08
C ALA A 124 -12.54 20.45 4.58
N LEU A 125 -12.71 19.33 3.87
CA LEU A 125 -13.03 19.31 2.45
C LEU A 125 -14.44 19.87 2.17
N ALA A 126 -15.43 19.52 2.99
CA ALA A 126 -16.79 20.06 2.87
C ALA A 126 -16.81 21.60 2.98
N ARG A 127 -16.09 22.14 3.96
CA ARG A 127 -15.94 23.60 4.13
C ARG A 127 -15.22 24.25 2.96
N PHE A 128 -14.15 23.62 2.45
CA PHE A 128 -13.43 24.11 1.28
C PHE A 128 -14.34 24.19 0.05
N LEU A 129 -15.24 23.21 -0.13
CA LEU A 129 -16.22 23.17 -1.22
C LEU A 129 -17.45 24.08 -0.97
N GLY A 130 -17.49 24.83 0.13
CA GLY A 130 -18.59 25.75 0.45
C GLY A 130 -19.87 25.07 0.95
N LEU A 131 -19.80 23.81 1.40
CA LEU A 131 -20.95 23.10 1.95
C LEU A 131 -21.21 23.55 3.42
N SER A 132 -22.48 23.80 3.76
CA SER A 132 -22.91 24.42 5.04
C SER A 132 -22.61 23.55 6.27
N SER A 133 -22.04 24.13 7.33
CA SER A 133 -21.63 23.43 8.57
C SER A 133 -22.76 22.85 9.44
N THR A 134 -24.03 23.00 9.05
CA THR A 134 -25.19 22.70 9.91
C THR A 134 -25.59 21.21 9.96
N SER A 135 -24.92 20.30 9.25
CA SER A 135 -25.08 18.85 9.44
C SER A 135 -23.82 18.05 9.05
N ILE A 136 -23.21 17.37 10.02
CA ILE A 136 -22.13 16.38 9.78
C ILE A 136 -22.77 14.99 9.60
N PRO A 137 -22.33 14.15 8.64
CA PRO A 137 -21.31 14.37 7.63
C PRO A 137 -21.92 14.70 6.26
N GLN A 138 -21.60 15.88 5.72
CA GLN A 138 -22.02 16.24 4.35
C GLN A 138 -21.36 15.42 3.25
N LEU A 139 -20.16 14.89 3.51
CA LEU A 139 -19.42 14.06 2.57
C LEU A 139 -19.38 12.62 3.06
N GLN A 140 -19.95 11.73 2.28
CA GLN A 140 -19.97 10.30 2.54
C GLN A 140 -18.83 9.60 1.79
N ILE A 141 -18.28 8.54 2.38
CA ILE A 141 -17.37 7.66 1.65
C ILE A 141 -18.18 6.58 0.95
N GLY A 142 -18.01 6.49 -0.38
CA GLY A 142 -18.51 5.39 -1.21
C GLY A 142 -17.66 4.15 -1.03
N LYS A 143 -16.47 4.18 -1.60
CA LYS A 143 -15.42 3.18 -1.42
C LYS A 143 -14.21 3.81 -0.73
N LEU A 144 -13.59 3.04 0.16
CA LEU A 144 -12.31 3.36 0.77
C LEU A 144 -11.27 2.35 0.31
N ILE A 145 -10.12 2.85 -0.08
CA ILE A 145 -8.93 2.06 -0.41
C ILE A 145 -7.77 2.60 0.40
N ILE A 146 -6.97 1.72 1.00
CA ILE A 146 -5.72 2.10 1.65
C ILE A 146 -4.57 1.61 0.78
N ALA A 147 -3.77 2.53 0.27
CA ALA A 147 -2.56 2.26 -0.48
C ALA A 147 -1.34 2.66 0.34
N CYS A 148 -0.23 1.94 0.20
CA CYS A 148 0.99 2.27 0.89
C CYS A 148 2.25 1.87 0.12
N HIS A 149 3.36 2.54 0.47
CA HIS A 149 4.68 2.21 -0.02
C HIS A 149 5.68 2.13 1.12
N SER A 150 6.64 1.22 1.01
CA SER A 150 7.79 1.14 1.91
C SER A 150 7.36 1.02 3.39
N GLY A 151 7.91 1.83 4.30
CA GLY A 151 7.51 1.89 5.72
C GLY A 151 6.01 2.12 5.95
N GLY A 152 5.29 2.66 4.97
CA GLY A 152 3.84 2.84 5.01
C GLY A 152 3.05 1.53 5.16
N GLY A 153 3.67 0.37 4.88
CA GLY A 153 3.07 -0.95 5.14
C GLY A 153 2.69 -1.18 6.60
N ASN A 154 3.53 -0.72 7.54
CA ASN A 154 3.20 -0.74 8.97
C ASN A 154 2.01 0.18 9.28
N GLY A 155 1.93 1.34 8.62
CA GLY A 155 0.79 2.24 8.72
C GLY A 155 -0.49 1.62 8.19
N MET A 156 -0.44 0.92 7.06
CA MET A 156 -1.60 0.23 6.48
C MET A 156 -2.11 -0.86 7.42
N ARG A 157 -1.20 -1.67 7.97
CA ARG A 157 -1.51 -2.68 9.00
C ARG A 157 -2.21 -2.09 10.22
N ASN A 158 -1.76 -0.92 10.68
CA ASN A 158 -2.38 -0.24 11.82
C ASN A 158 -3.75 0.36 11.46
N LEU A 159 -3.84 1.02 10.31
CA LEU A 159 -5.02 1.75 9.89
C LEU A 159 -6.22 0.85 9.61
N VAL A 160 -6.03 -0.35 9.04
CA VAL A 160 -7.15 -1.29 8.78
C VAL A 160 -7.88 -1.72 10.06
N GLY A 161 -7.26 -1.57 11.23
CA GLY A 161 -7.85 -1.86 12.54
C GLY A 161 -8.47 -0.65 13.25
N SER A 162 -8.33 0.57 12.71
CA SER A 162 -8.75 1.81 13.37
C SER A 162 -9.78 2.64 12.57
N LEU A 163 -10.36 2.07 11.50
CA LEU A 163 -11.34 2.74 10.64
C LEU A 163 -12.71 2.99 11.29
N GLY A 164 -13.02 2.31 12.40
CA GLY A 164 -14.30 2.42 13.10
C GLY A 164 -15.49 2.22 12.16
N LYS A 165 -16.42 3.17 12.09
CA LYS A 165 -17.61 3.13 11.22
C LYS A 165 -17.28 3.07 9.72
N TYR A 166 -16.08 3.47 9.31
CA TYR A 166 -15.65 3.35 7.91
C TYR A 166 -15.13 1.95 7.55
N GLN A 167 -15.05 1.00 8.49
CA GLN A 167 -14.64 -0.37 8.20
C GLN A 167 -15.47 -1.00 7.06
N GLY A 168 -16.79 -0.74 7.05
CA GLY A 168 -17.70 -1.22 6.00
C GLY A 168 -17.48 -0.58 4.62
N LYS A 169 -16.72 0.52 4.54
CA LYS A 169 -16.37 1.21 3.29
C LYS A 169 -15.04 0.73 2.71
N LEU A 170 -14.20 0.06 3.50
CA LEU A 170 -12.94 -0.51 3.00
C LEU A 170 -13.24 -1.58 1.95
N THR A 171 -12.66 -1.40 0.76
CA THR A 171 -12.85 -2.30 -0.40
C THR A 171 -11.56 -2.99 -0.80
N ALA A 172 -10.42 -2.32 -0.67
CA ALA A 172 -9.11 -2.88 -0.99
C ALA A 172 -7.99 -2.26 -0.16
N CYS A 173 -6.89 -3.01 -0.05
CA CYS A 173 -5.59 -2.57 0.46
C CYS A 173 -4.53 -2.85 -0.62
N TRP A 174 -3.70 -1.86 -0.93
CA TRP A 174 -2.64 -1.96 -1.93
C TRP A 174 -1.28 -1.68 -1.29
N GLY A 175 -0.39 -2.66 -1.33
CA GLY A 175 0.96 -2.55 -0.78
C GLY A 175 2.02 -2.60 -1.87
N PHE A 176 2.94 -1.63 -1.85
CA PHE A 176 4.02 -1.52 -2.81
C PHE A 176 5.37 -1.61 -2.08
N ASP A 177 6.06 -2.74 -2.25
CA ASP A 177 7.33 -3.09 -1.60
C ASP A 177 7.36 -2.68 -0.11
N CYS A 178 6.38 -3.18 0.67
CA CYS A 178 6.03 -2.62 1.98
C CYS A 178 5.98 -3.63 3.15
N LEU A 179 6.19 -4.93 2.91
CA LEU A 179 6.12 -5.97 3.96
C LEU A 179 7.49 -6.23 4.60
N TYR A 180 7.92 -5.35 5.51
CA TYR A 180 9.22 -5.45 6.21
C TYR A 180 9.14 -6.18 7.55
N GLY A 181 7.95 -6.37 8.11
CA GLY A 181 7.71 -6.77 9.49
C GLY A 181 7.95 -8.25 9.79
N ALA A 182 9.09 -8.81 9.40
CA ALA A 182 9.48 -10.19 9.76
C ALA A 182 9.64 -10.40 11.27
N ASN A 183 9.97 -9.32 12.00
CA ASN A 183 10.12 -9.32 13.46
C ASN A 183 8.88 -8.78 14.19
N ALA A 184 7.83 -8.38 13.46
CA ALA A 184 6.57 -7.98 14.07
C ALA A 184 5.86 -9.19 14.71
N ARG A 185 4.91 -8.94 15.61
CA ARG A 185 4.12 -10.00 16.29
C ARG A 185 2.62 -9.77 16.10
N PRO A 186 1.91 -10.63 15.33
CA PRO A 186 2.47 -11.58 14.35
C PRO A 186 3.28 -10.87 13.26
N ASP A 187 4.12 -11.59 12.51
CA ASP A 187 4.80 -11.01 11.35
C ASP A 187 3.81 -10.55 10.27
N ASP A 188 4.25 -9.76 9.30
CA ASP A 188 3.35 -9.16 8.30
C ASP A 188 2.61 -10.21 7.48
N ALA A 189 3.29 -11.25 7.01
CA ALA A 189 2.65 -12.30 6.23
C ALA A 189 1.52 -12.98 7.04
N THR A 190 1.81 -13.33 8.28
CA THR A 190 0.86 -13.99 9.17
C THR A 190 -0.29 -13.07 9.55
N PHE A 191 -0.01 -11.78 9.83
CA PHE A 191 -1.03 -10.78 10.09
C PHE A 191 -2.01 -10.67 8.92
N TRP A 192 -1.50 -10.47 7.70
CA TRP A 192 -2.34 -10.28 6.52
C TRP A 192 -3.13 -11.53 6.17
N TYR A 193 -2.53 -12.72 6.29
CA TYR A 193 -3.23 -13.99 6.11
C TYR A 193 -4.38 -14.16 7.11
N GLN A 194 -4.16 -13.84 8.39
CA GLN A 194 -5.21 -13.90 9.42
C GLN A 194 -6.31 -12.87 9.16
N TRP A 195 -5.93 -11.64 8.79
CA TRP A 195 -6.89 -10.57 8.47
C TRP A 195 -7.79 -10.94 7.28
N LEU A 196 -7.20 -11.51 6.22
CA LEU A 196 -7.95 -11.97 5.03
C LEU A 196 -8.85 -13.17 5.31
N SER A 197 -8.42 -14.06 6.22
CA SER A 197 -9.20 -15.23 6.65
C SER A 197 -10.36 -14.87 7.59
N GLY A 198 -10.33 -13.66 8.17
CA GLY A 198 -11.37 -13.15 9.05
C GLY A 198 -12.58 -12.57 8.31
N GLN A 199 -13.65 -12.27 9.05
CA GLN A 199 -14.91 -11.72 8.49
C GLN A 199 -14.75 -10.32 7.87
N SER A 200 -13.71 -9.59 8.27
CA SER A 200 -13.44 -8.22 7.82
C SER A 200 -12.46 -8.14 6.65
N GLY A 201 -11.96 -9.28 6.15
CA GLY A 201 -11.02 -9.32 5.04
C GLY A 201 -11.58 -8.63 3.80
N ARG A 202 -10.74 -7.84 3.14
CA ARG A 202 -11.03 -7.20 1.84
C ARG A 202 -9.97 -7.60 0.83
N ALA A 203 -10.04 -7.09 -0.40
CA ALA A 203 -8.99 -7.36 -1.38
C ALA A 203 -7.65 -6.83 -0.84
N LEU A 204 -6.60 -7.66 -0.88
CA LEU A 204 -5.22 -7.26 -0.60
C LEU A 204 -4.38 -7.54 -1.83
N GLU A 205 -3.76 -6.50 -2.36
CA GLU A 205 -2.83 -6.60 -3.48
C GLU A 205 -1.44 -6.13 -3.03
N ILE A 206 -0.45 -7.01 -3.10
CA ILE A 206 0.94 -6.71 -2.75
C ILE A 206 1.79 -6.85 -4.00
N VAL A 207 2.49 -5.78 -4.37
CA VAL A 207 3.57 -5.84 -5.36
C VAL A 207 4.88 -5.69 -4.61
N TYR A 208 5.74 -6.71 -4.65
CA TYR A 208 6.96 -6.74 -3.83
C TYR A 208 8.23 -6.60 -4.66
N GLY A 209 9.26 -6.05 -4.04
CA GLY A 209 10.61 -5.96 -4.56
C GLY A 209 11.60 -6.76 -3.72
N PRO A 210 12.92 -6.54 -3.89
CA PRO A 210 13.95 -7.36 -3.24
C PRO A 210 13.92 -7.25 -1.71
N SER A 211 13.54 -6.09 -1.20
CA SER A 211 13.63 -5.72 0.22
C SER A 211 12.51 -6.34 1.06
N THR A 212 11.36 -6.63 0.45
CA THR A 212 10.19 -7.23 1.12
C THR A 212 9.84 -8.63 0.61
N LEU A 213 10.70 -9.18 -0.25
CA LEU A 213 10.59 -10.53 -0.83
C LEU A 213 10.32 -11.61 0.22
N PRO A 214 11.04 -11.71 1.36
CA PRO A 214 10.82 -12.80 2.31
C PRO A 214 9.39 -12.88 2.86
N GLN A 215 8.83 -11.74 3.28
CA GLN A 215 7.47 -11.70 3.82
C GLN A 215 6.41 -11.82 2.72
N SER A 216 6.69 -11.28 1.52
CA SER A 216 5.75 -11.35 0.41
C SER A 216 5.63 -12.76 -0.16
N VAL A 217 6.75 -13.47 -0.35
CA VAL A 217 6.76 -14.90 -0.74
C VAL A 217 6.08 -15.74 0.34
N LYS A 218 6.34 -15.46 1.62
CA LYS A 218 5.62 -16.13 2.71
C LYS A 218 4.11 -15.92 2.60
N LEU A 219 3.65 -14.68 2.41
CA LEU A 219 2.22 -14.34 2.27
C LEU A 219 1.59 -15.03 1.05
N ASP A 220 2.28 -15.07 -0.09
CA ASP A 220 1.80 -15.76 -1.29
C ASP A 220 1.60 -17.26 -1.02
N LEU A 221 2.64 -17.93 -0.50
CA LEU A 221 2.60 -19.37 -0.27
C LEU A 221 1.56 -19.78 0.78
N ILE A 222 1.43 -19.02 1.88
CA ILE A 222 0.39 -19.33 2.89
C ILE A 222 -1.00 -19.01 2.36
N GLY A 223 -1.15 -17.91 1.62
CA GLY A 223 -2.42 -17.49 1.05
C GLY A 223 -2.93 -18.42 -0.04
N ARG A 224 -2.03 -19.07 -0.78
CA ARG A 224 -2.34 -20.13 -1.75
C ARG A 224 -2.50 -21.51 -1.13
N GLY A 225 -2.37 -21.63 0.20
CA GLY A 225 -2.48 -22.89 0.93
C GLY A 225 -1.33 -23.88 0.68
N LEU A 226 -0.21 -23.40 0.13
CA LEU A 226 0.99 -24.18 -0.16
C LEU A 226 1.92 -24.28 1.05
N ALA A 227 1.90 -23.29 1.95
CA ALA A 227 2.72 -23.26 3.15
C ALA A 227 1.93 -22.99 4.44
N THR A 228 2.43 -23.45 5.58
CA THR A 228 1.99 -23.02 6.93
C THR A 228 2.57 -21.67 7.28
N THR A 229 2.03 -21.01 8.32
CA THR A 229 2.61 -19.78 8.87
C THR A 229 4.04 -19.96 9.39
N ASP A 230 4.47 -21.21 9.63
CA ASP A 230 5.85 -21.57 9.96
C ASP A 230 6.75 -21.78 8.72
N GLY A 231 6.20 -21.65 7.51
CA GLY A 231 6.92 -21.86 6.25
C GLY A 231 7.08 -23.32 5.83
N ASN A 232 6.37 -24.25 6.48
CA ASN A 232 6.39 -25.66 6.08
C ASN A 232 5.45 -25.89 4.90
N GLN A 233 5.82 -26.77 3.97
CA GLN A 233 4.93 -27.18 2.89
C GLN A 233 3.67 -27.86 3.46
N THR A 234 2.50 -27.55 2.89
CA THR A 234 1.23 -28.16 3.31
C THR A 234 0.83 -29.30 2.37
N GLN A 235 0.57 -30.48 2.94
CA GLN A 235 0.00 -31.64 2.23
C GLN A 235 -1.09 -32.29 3.11
N PRO A 236 -2.35 -32.41 2.64
CA PRO A 236 -2.88 -31.86 1.38
C PRO A 236 -2.90 -30.32 1.38
N GLN A 237 -2.93 -29.71 0.20
CA GLN A 237 -3.00 -28.25 0.07
C GLN A 237 -4.28 -27.69 0.72
N ARG A 238 -4.14 -26.53 1.36
CA ARG A 238 -5.30 -25.79 1.91
C ARG A 238 -5.99 -24.96 0.81
N PRO A 239 -7.27 -24.59 0.97
CA PRO A 239 -7.94 -23.69 0.03
C PRO A 239 -7.22 -22.34 -0.06
N ALA A 240 -7.07 -21.83 -1.28
CA ALA A 240 -6.47 -20.52 -1.53
C ALA A 240 -7.42 -19.37 -1.13
N LEU A 241 -6.85 -18.28 -0.62
CA LEU A 241 -7.54 -17.03 -0.35
C LEU A 241 -7.88 -16.33 -1.68
N LYS A 242 -9.17 -16.12 -1.94
CA LYS A 242 -9.66 -15.55 -3.21
C LYS A 242 -9.43 -14.04 -3.35
N ASN A 243 -9.21 -13.35 -2.25
CA ASN A 243 -9.06 -11.90 -2.13
C ASN A 243 -7.61 -11.47 -1.92
N LEU A 244 -6.64 -12.35 -2.20
CA LEU A 244 -5.22 -12.06 -2.13
C LEU A 244 -4.60 -12.09 -3.53
N SER A 245 -3.85 -11.04 -3.86
CA SER A 245 -2.92 -11.03 -4.98
C SER A 245 -1.54 -10.63 -4.48
N VAL A 246 -0.53 -11.46 -4.72
CA VAL A 246 0.87 -11.13 -4.44
C VAL A 246 1.65 -11.29 -5.74
N SER A 247 2.34 -10.25 -6.15
CA SER A 247 3.05 -10.23 -7.43
C SER A 247 4.44 -9.65 -7.28
N LEU A 248 5.39 -10.21 -8.03
CA LEU A 248 6.74 -9.68 -8.11
C LEU A 248 6.72 -8.45 -9.01
N GLY A 249 7.08 -7.29 -8.47
CA GLY A 249 7.29 -6.09 -9.26
C GLY A 249 8.64 -6.14 -9.94
N HIS A 250 8.65 -6.23 -11.27
CA HIS A 250 9.87 -6.25 -12.05
C HIS A 250 9.77 -5.33 -13.25
N TYR A 251 10.91 -4.81 -13.70
CA TYR A 251 11.00 -4.12 -14.97
C TYR A 251 10.76 -5.09 -16.13
N ASP A 252 9.97 -4.64 -17.11
CA ASP A 252 9.99 -5.24 -18.45
C ASP A 252 11.33 -4.90 -19.11
N LEU A 253 12.28 -5.84 -19.10
CA LEU A 253 13.42 -5.80 -20.01
C LEU A 253 13.04 -6.62 -21.24
N PHE A 254 12.39 -6.00 -22.22
CA PHE A 254 12.43 -6.56 -23.56
C PHE A 254 13.75 -6.14 -24.20
N PRO A 255 14.59 -7.06 -24.70
CA PRO A 255 15.75 -6.74 -25.53
C PRO A 255 15.26 -6.32 -26.91
N ALA A 256 14.61 -5.16 -26.99
CA ALA A 256 14.10 -4.61 -28.23
C ALA A 256 13.95 -3.09 -28.08
N PHE A 257 14.74 -2.34 -28.85
CA PHE A 257 14.49 -0.93 -29.19
C PHE A 257 14.64 0.15 -28.11
N GLY A 258 15.43 -0.08 -27.05
CA GLY A 258 15.98 1.01 -26.22
C GLY A 258 14.95 1.94 -25.57
N GLN A 259 13.77 1.43 -25.20
CA GLN A 259 12.67 2.24 -24.65
C GLN A 259 12.28 1.93 -23.21
N MET A 260 11.64 2.96 -22.63
CA MET A 260 11.09 3.15 -21.29
C MET A 260 10.71 1.89 -20.52
N VAL A 261 11.38 1.70 -19.40
CA VAL A 261 11.16 0.59 -18.48
C VAL A 261 9.95 0.88 -17.59
N ARG A 262 8.86 0.10 -17.73
CA ARG A 262 7.74 0.10 -16.77
C ARG A 262 7.94 -1.07 -15.80
N VAL A 263 7.61 -0.84 -14.53
CA VAL A 263 7.46 -1.95 -13.58
C VAL A 263 6.09 -2.57 -13.79
N ASN A 264 6.08 -3.86 -14.11
CA ASN A 264 4.89 -4.67 -14.20
C ASN A 264 4.85 -5.69 -13.07
N ASP A 265 3.62 -6.11 -12.78
CA ASP A 265 3.38 -7.32 -12.01
C ASP A 265 3.74 -8.51 -12.91
N LEU A 266 4.77 -9.26 -12.57
CA LEU A 266 5.06 -10.48 -13.32
C LEU A 266 3.94 -11.49 -13.15
N ASP A 267 3.65 -12.23 -14.23
CA ASP A 267 2.69 -13.34 -14.22
C ASP A 267 3.05 -14.33 -13.10
N PRO A 268 2.17 -14.59 -12.12
CA PRO A 268 2.42 -15.54 -11.05
C PRO A 268 2.83 -16.93 -11.57
N ALA A 269 2.24 -17.39 -12.69
CA ALA A 269 2.59 -18.67 -13.29
C ALA A 269 4.02 -18.70 -13.86
N PHE A 270 4.55 -17.54 -14.27
CA PHE A 270 5.95 -17.42 -14.67
C PHE A 270 6.88 -17.44 -13.46
N VAL A 271 6.55 -16.69 -12.39
CA VAL A 271 7.33 -16.65 -11.14
C VAL A 271 7.37 -18.02 -10.47
N ASP A 272 6.26 -18.76 -10.49
CA ASP A 272 6.11 -20.10 -9.90
C ASP A 272 7.11 -21.12 -10.44
N ARG A 273 7.50 -21.02 -11.72
CA ARG A 273 8.47 -21.92 -12.35
C ARG A 273 9.83 -21.89 -11.64
N PHE A 274 10.14 -20.76 -11.01
CA PHE A 274 11.36 -20.56 -10.24
C PHE A 274 11.10 -20.70 -8.75
N MET A 275 10.02 -20.11 -8.25
CA MET A 275 9.72 -20.07 -6.82
C MET A 275 9.45 -21.44 -6.21
N ILE A 276 8.69 -22.30 -6.90
CA ILE A 276 8.28 -23.59 -6.36
C ILE A 276 9.25 -24.67 -6.86
N PRO A 277 9.96 -25.38 -5.97
CA PRO A 277 10.84 -26.47 -6.38
C PRO A 277 10.07 -27.52 -7.18
N GLN A 278 10.57 -27.85 -8.38
CA GLN A 278 9.96 -28.88 -9.22
C GLN A 278 10.24 -30.28 -8.64
N VAL A 279 9.25 -31.17 -8.71
CA VAL A 279 9.31 -32.52 -8.12
C VAL A 279 10.46 -33.37 -8.70
N ALA A 280 10.90 -33.08 -9.93
CA ALA A 280 11.99 -33.79 -10.61
C ALA A 280 13.39 -33.51 -10.03
N ASP A 281 13.57 -32.46 -9.22
CA ASP A 281 14.88 -32.03 -8.71
C ASP A 281 15.20 -32.56 -7.30
N GLN A 282 14.42 -33.53 -6.78
CA GLN A 282 14.66 -34.07 -5.44
C GLN A 282 15.42 -35.41 -5.45
N PRO A 283 16.60 -35.50 -4.80
CA PRO A 283 17.28 -36.76 -4.57
C PRO A 283 16.39 -37.74 -3.79
N ARG A 284 16.39 -39.02 -4.20
CA ARG A 284 15.55 -40.09 -3.63
C ARG A 284 15.77 -40.37 -2.13
N HIS A 285 16.83 -39.81 -1.54
CA HIS A 285 17.13 -39.90 -0.11
C HIS A 285 17.51 -38.53 0.44
N LYS A 286 16.51 -37.72 0.79
CA LYS A 286 16.71 -36.53 1.64
C LYS A 286 16.25 -36.82 3.07
N PRO A 287 16.98 -36.35 4.10
CA PRO A 287 16.48 -36.35 5.47
C PRO A 287 15.15 -35.57 5.56
N ALA A 288 14.40 -35.81 6.64
CA ALA A 288 13.14 -35.11 6.87
C ALA A 288 13.35 -33.58 6.77
N PRO A 289 12.49 -32.86 6.03
CA PRO A 289 12.68 -31.43 5.78
C PRO A 289 12.67 -30.65 7.09
N GLN A 290 13.60 -29.70 7.22
CA GLN A 290 13.68 -28.83 8.39
C GLN A 290 12.50 -27.86 8.42
N ARG A 291 12.11 -27.41 9.61
CA ARG A 291 11.02 -26.42 9.77
C ARG A 291 11.35 -25.16 8.98
N GLY A 292 10.44 -24.75 8.10
CA GLY A 292 10.58 -23.56 7.26
C GLY A 292 11.47 -23.73 6.02
N GLU A 293 12.06 -24.91 5.78
CA GLU A 293 12.98 -25.16 4.65
C GLU A 293 12.31 -24.87 3.29
N PHE A 294 11.03 -25.24 3.14
CA PHE A 294 10.26 -24.97 1.93
C PHE A 294 10.19 -23.48 1.60
N LEU A 295 9.85 -22.64 2.59
CA LEU A 295 9.83 -21.19 2.43
C LEU A 295 11.21 -20.61 2.12
N GLN A 296 12.26 -21.07 2.81
CA GLN A 296 13.62 -20.58 2.57
C GLN A 296 14.10 -20.88 1.15
N HIS A 297 13.81 -22.07 0.63
CA HIS A 297 14.11 -22.41 -0.77
C HIS A 297 13.33 -21.53 -1.74
N ALA A 298 12.04 -21.32 -1.52
CA ALA A 298 11.24 -20.46 -2.39
C ALA A 298 11.76 -19.02 -2.44
N ILE A 299 12.11 -18.45 -1.28
CA ILE A 299 12.73 -17.12 -1.16
C ILE A 299 14.06 -17.07 -1.92
N SER A 300 14.93 -18.06 -1.72
CA SER A 300 16.24 -18.14 -2.36
C SER A 300 16.14 -18.23 -3.89
N ASN A 301 15.19 -19.06 -4.37
CA ASN A 301 14.99 -19.25 -5.80
C ASN A 301 14.52 -17.97 -6.49
N VAL A 302 13.51 -17.28 -5.93
CA VAL A 302 13.04 -15.99 -6.50
C VAL A 302 14.17 -14.98 -6.49
N ARG A 303 14.91 -14.85 -5.38
CA ARG A 303 16.04 -13.91 -5.27
C ARG A 303 17.13 -14.18 -6.32
N SER A 304 17.38 -15.44 -6.65
CA SER A 304 18.39 -15.84 -7.62
C SER A 304 17.92 -15.69 -9.07
N ALA A 305 16.63 -15.93 -9.34
CA ALA A 305 16.07 -15.90 -10.68
C ALA A 305 15.80 -14.48 -11.20
N PHE A 306 15.55 -13.52 -10.31
CA PHE A 306 15.11 -12.17 -10.67
C PHE A 306 16.11 -11.11 -10.19
N PRO A 307 16.97 -10.56 -11.08
CA PRO A 307 17.92 -9.52 -10.70
C PRO A 307 17.22 -8.18 -10.49
N PHE A 308 17.41 -7.57 -9.33
CA PHE A 308 16.73 -6.32 -8.97
C PHE A 308 17.59 -5.08 -9.23
N PRO A 309 17.12 -4.14 -10.06
CA PRO A 309 17.71 -2.81 -10.20
C PRO A 309 17.66 -2.03 -8.88
N LYS A 310 18.63 -1.12 -8.68
CA LYS A 310 18.75 -0.34 -7.43
C LYS A 310 17.57 0.59 -7.16
N ASP A 311 16.90 1.08 -8.19
CA ASP A 311 15.83 2.07 -8.13
C ASP A 311 14.41 1.45 -8.12
N ILE A 312 14.31 0.12 -8.19
CA ILE A 312 13.03 -0.57 -8.39
C ILE A 312 12.03 -0.31 -7.26
N HIS A 313 12.51 -0.01 -6.05
CA HIS A 313 11.69 0.25 -4.86
C HIS A 313 10.60 1.31 -5.10
N TYR A 314 10.96 2.47 -5.67
CA TYR A 314 9.98 3.53 -5.97
C TYR A 314 9.23 3.28 -7.28
N MET A 315 9.84 2.57 -8.23
CA MET A 315 9.15 2.25 -9.48
C MET A 315 8.03 1.23 -9.29
N ILE A 316 8.14 0.33 -8.30
CA ILE A 316 7.04 -0.54 -7.86
C ILE A 316 5.85 0.28 -7.38
N ALA A 317 6.07 1.28 -6.53
CA ALA A 317 4.99 2.18 -6.08
C ALA A 317 4.36 2.94 -7.24
N ARG A 318 5.19 3.48 -8.14
CA ARG A 318 4.72 4.28 -9.28
C ARG A 318 3.96 3.46 -10.33
N GLY A 319 4.46 2.28 -10.70
CA GLY A 319 3.79 1.41 -11.67
C GLY A 319 2.59 0.70 -11.06
N GLY A 320 2.76 0.17 -9.85
CA GLY A 320 1.74 -0.57 -9.13
C GLY A 320 0.51 0.27 -8.83
N PHE A 321 0.68 1.48 -8.29
CA PHE A 321 -0.44 2.36 -7.95
C PHE A 321 -1.28 2.73 -9.19
N PHE A 322 -0.64 3.11 -10.29
CA PHE A 322 -1.31 3.47 -11.54
C PHE A 322 -2.09 2.30 -12.13
N SER A 323 -1.49 1.10 -12.12
CA SER A 323 -2.13 -0.13 -12.59
C SER A 323 -3.42 -0.43 -11.83
N ARG A 324 -3.44 -0.19 -10.51
CA ARG A 324 -4.64 -0.42 -9.68
C ARG A 324 -5.69 0.67 -9.88
N LEU A 325 -5.29 1.94 -9.93
CA LEU A 325 -6.19 3.05 -10.25
C LEU A 325 -6.91 2.80 -11.58
N SER A 326 -6.21 2.32 -12.60
CA SER A 326 -6.78 2.07 -13.94
C SER A 326 -7.93 1.05 -13.93
N LYS A 327 -7.98 0.16 -12.92
CA LYS A 327 -8.98 -0.91 -12.76
C LYS A 327 -10.20 -0.51 -11.92
N LEU A 328 -10.21 0.68 -11.29
CA LEU A 328 -11.34 1.17 -10.48
C LEU A 328 -12.60 1.45 -11.30
#